data_AF-A0A9P3LG52-F1
#
_entry.id   AF-A0A9P3LG52-F1
#
_cell.length_a   1.000
_cell.length_b   1.000
_cell.length_c   1.000
_cell.angle_alpha   90.00
_cell.angle_beta   90.00
_cell.angle_gamma   90.00
#
_symmetry.space_group_name_H-M   'P 1'
#
loop_
_entity.id
_entity.type
_entity.pdbx_description
1 polymer ?
#
loop_
_entity_poly.entity_id
_entity_poly.type
_entity_poly.pdbx_seq_one_letter_code
_entity_poly.pdbx_strand_id
1 'polypeptide(L)'
;MGLVVLLLSTCASYAPELHNLSLVIFFETICLPADDIIPFLDRAIACRALIPARFICNLRNTFLDEKLVDAKLLSVLISSHEVFNHPALASARGAGCHFSLVLLSAAQRQVCSGTAEEQTWEILRLTFLHIMDIFTQDPDVFSSDMDMGMVTREYYHYLILLAARALRPAAMDTLDRIDSLNNVMIILTTSAQLITEDPEFPPELNLAFRTSVHQVWNRAHDGLAAISRAEAPQKWKVLKWWRDFGSQCGVDLDAPYVPPTPAVGDEAWTKDMGCAWRECLCFGERPDHALRKCKRCERVLYCSKKCQTQDWNQGGHKQVCRRVAS
;
A
#
# COMPACT_ATOMS: atom_id res chain seq x y z
N MET A 1 -0.54 26.97 -22.16
CA MET A 1 0.48 26.21 -22.92
C MET A 1 1.78 26.99 -23.20
N GLY A 2 1.80 28.34 -23.21
CA GLY A 2 3.01 29.12 -23.57
C GLY A 2 4.08 29.35 -22.47
N LEU A 3 3.79 29.12 -21.18
CA LEU A 3 4.74 29.41 -20.09
C LEU A 3 5.75 28.28 -19.81
N VAL A 4 5.38 27.03 -20.11
CA VAL A 4 6.21 25.83 -19.80
C VAL A 4 7.35 25.66 -20.81
N VAL A 5 7.14 26.02 -22.08
CA VAL A 5 8.18 26.00 -23.12
C VAL A 5 9.23 27.10 -22.90
N LEU A 6 8.85 28.24 -22.31
CA LEU A 6 9.78 29.34 -22.05
C LEU A 6 10.74 29.06 -20.88
N LEU A 7 10.27 28.35 -19.84
CA LEU A 7 11.14 27.87 -18.75
C LEU A 7 12.08 26.77 -19.25
N LEU A 8 11.62 25.83 -20.10
CA LEU A 8 12.47 24.73 -20.57
C LEU A 8 13.50 25.12 -21.66
N SER A 9 13.21 26.14 -22.48
CA SER A 9 14.16 26.69 -23.46
C SER A 9 15.29 27.51 -22.80
N THR A 10 15.02 28.13 -21.66
CA THR A 10 16.04 28.91 -20.91
C THR A 10 16.82 28.06 -19.89
N CYS A 11 16.23 26.99 -19.35
CA CYS A 11 16.90 26.09 -18.40
C CYS A 11 18.04 25.24 -18.99
N ALA A 12 18.08 25.01 -20.30
CA ALA A 12 19.17 24.27 -20.95
C ALA A 12 20.49 25.07 -21.05
N SER A 13 20.45 26.39 -20.81
CA SER A 13 21.58 27.29 -21.06
C SER A 13 22.17 27.94 -19.81
N TYR A 14 21.40 28.15 -18.74
CA TYR A 14 21.85 28.88 -17.55
C TYR A 14 21.04 28.48 -16.29
N ALA A 15 21.49 27.50 -15.50
CA ALA A 15 21.29 27.47 -14.04
C ALA A 15 21.90 26.19 -13.39
N PRO A 16 23.00 26.30 -12.62
CA PRO A 16 23.43 25.27 -11.66
C PRO A 16 22.48 25.13 -10.45
N GLU A 17 21.44 25.97 -10.33
CA GLU A 17 20.57 26.04 -9.14
C GLU A 17 19.36 25.10 -9.18
N LEU A 18 19.12 24.39 -10.29
CA LEU A 18 17.99 23.44 -10.43
C LEU A 18 18.21 22.10 -9.72
N HIS A 19 19.34 21.91 -9.03
CA HIS A 19 19.64 20.69 -8.28
C HIS A 19 18.62 20.36 -7.16
N ASN A 20 17.68 21.25 -6.84
CA ASN A 20 16.68 21.08 -5.78
C ASN A 20 15.24 21.40 -6.21
N LEU A 21 14.90 21.29 -7.49
CA LEU A 21 13.48 21.28 -7.87
C LEU A 21 12.81 20.11 -7.16
N SER A 22 11.89 20.40 -6.24
CA SER A 22 11.12 19.35 -5.58
C SER A 22 10.29 18.65 -6.65
N LEU A 23 10.34 17.32 -6.67
CA LEU A 23 9.56 16.50 -7.60
C LEU A 23 8.05 16.76 -7.51
N VAL A 24 7.60 17.28 -6.37
CA VAL A 24 6.23 17.76 -6.18
C VAL A 24 5.92 18.92 -7.11
N ILE A 25 6.83 19.90 -7.27
CA ILE A 25 6.67 21.00 -8.24
C ILE A 25 6.69 20.45 -9.67
N PHE A 26 7.54 19.45 -9.95
CA PHE A 26 7.57 18.82 -11.27
C PHE A 26 6.20 18.24 -11.66
N PHE A 27 5.59 17.44 -10.79
CA PHE A 27 4.29 16.81 -11.09
C PHE A 27 3.08 17.75 -10.96
N GLU A 28 3.12 18.74 -10.06
CA GLU A 28 2.03 19.71 -9.93
C GLU A 28 2.06 20.80 -11.02
N THR A 29 3.22 21.09 -11.61
CA THR A 29 3.39 22.25 -12.52
C THR A 29 3.56 21.85 -13.99
N ILE A 30 4.03 20.63 -14.26
CA ILE A 30 4.33 20.17 -15.61
C ILE A 30 3.19 19.25 -16.08
N CYS A 31 2.16 19.87 -16.65
CA CYS A 31 1.15 19.16 -17.45
C CYS A 31 1.74 18.81 -18.84
N LEU A 32 2.72 17.91 -18.88
CA LEU A 32 3.10 17.29 -20.16
C LEU A 32 2.02 16.25 -20.52
N PRO A 33 1.56 16.21 -21.79
CA PRO A 33 0.83 15.06 -22.30
C PRO A 33 1.59 13.76 -22.02
N ALA A 34 0.89 12.66 -21.78
CA ALA A 34 1.52 11.36 -21.50
C ALA A 34 2.55 10.98 -22.58
N ASP A 35 2.23 11.25 -23.86
CA ASP A 35 3.10 10.98 -25.01
C ASP A 35 4.42 11.78 -25.01
N ASP A 36 4.48 12.88 -24.25
CA ASP A 36 5.67 13.74 -24.17
C ASP A 36 6.58 13.43 -22.97
N ILE A 37 6.13 12.58 -22.03
CA ILE A 37 6.88 12.26 -20.80
C ILE A 37 8.16 11.48 -21.13
N ILE A 38 8.07 10.42 -21.94
CA ILE A 38 9.23 9.58 -22.28
C ILE A 38 10.29 10.37 -23.06
N PRO A 39 9.97 11.09 -24.15
CA PRO A 39 10.98 11.91 -24.84
C PRO A 39 11.59 13.00 -23.96
N PHE A 40 10.83 13.54 -23.00
CA PHE A 40 11.37 14.48 -22.01
C PHE A 40 12.40 13.81 -21.10
N LEU A 41 12.09 12.62 -20.56
CA LEU A 41 13.00 11.88 -19.69
C LEU A 41 14.27 11.48 -20.42
N ASP A 42 14.18 11.00 -21.66
CA ASP A 42 15.33 10.67 -22.49
C ASP A 42 16.27 11.87 -22.64
N ARG A 43 15.73 13.05 -22.96
CA ARG A 43 16.52 14.29 -23.06
C ARG A 43 17.11 14.70 -21.71
N ALA A 44 16.35 14.62 -20.63
CA ALA A 44 16.80 15.00 -19.30
C ALA A 44 17.95 14.09 -18.81
N ILE A 45 17.86 12.78 -19.09
CA ILE A 45 18.89 11.80 -18.74
C ILE A 45 20.13 11.99 -19.63
N ALA A 46 19.96 12.14 -20.95
CA ALA A 46 21.05 12.36 -21.89
C ALA A 46 21.87 13.62 -21.55
N CYS A 47 21.19 14.69 -21.14
CA CYS A 47 21.83 15.94 -20.69
C CYS A 47 22.31 15.90 -19.23
N ARG A 48 22.20 14.75 -18.53
CA ARG A 48 22.51 14.58 -17.10
C ARG A 48 21.76 15.53 -16.16
N ALA A 49 20.67 16.13 -16.63
CA ALA A 49 19.77 16.94 -15.81
C ALA A 49 18.97 16.06 -14.84
N LEU A 50 18.76 14.79 -15.18
CA LEU A 50 18.14 13.78 -14.34
C LEU A 50 19.09 12.60 -14.11
N ILE A 51 19.40 12.32 -12.84
CA ILE A 51 20.17 11.14 -12.43
C ILE A 51 19.17 10.09 -11.94
N PRO A 52 19.01 8.93 -12.61
CA PRO A 52 18.01 7.91 -12.28
C PRO A 52 17.92 7.55 -10.78
N ALA A 53 19.06 7.23 -10.15
CA ALA A 53 19.09 6.87 -8.74
C ALA A 53 18.62 8.00 -7.82
N ARG A 54 19.00 9.26 -8.12
CA ARG A 54 18.56 10.43 -7.35
C ARG A 54 17.07 10.70 -7.55
N PHE A 55 16.57 10.50 -8.77
CA PHE A 55 15.15 10.63 -9.08
C PHE A 55 14.31 9.63 -8.28
N ILE A 56 14.67 8.34 -8.31
CA ILE A 56 13.98 7.30 -7.54
C ILE A 56 14.04 7.57 -6.03
N CYS A 57 15.19 8.01 -5.51
CA CYS A 57 15.34 8.39 -4.10
C CYS A 57 14.42 9.56 -3.71
N ASN A 58 14.31 10.59 -4.56
CA ASN A 58 13.42 11.71 -4.30
C ASN A 58 11.94 11.28 -4.38
N LEU A 59 11.58 10.46 -5.37
CA LEU A 59 10.22 9.94 -5.52
C LEU A 59 9.82 9.11 -4.29
N ARG A 60 10.72 8.24 -3.81
CA ARG A 60 10.57 7.52 -2.54
C ARG A 60 10.30 8.48 -1.38
N ASN A 61 11.09 9.54 -1.24
CA ASN A 61 10.89 10.54 -0.18
C ASN A 61 9.54 11.27 -0.31
N THR A 62 9.06 11.51 -1.54
CA THR A 62 7.70 12.03 -1.77
C THR A 62 6.63 11.07 -1.24
N PHE A 63 6.74 9.78 -1.53
CA PHE A 63 5.81 8.77 -1.00
C PHE A 63 5.92 8.54 0.52
N LEU A 64 6.99 8.99 1.16
CA LEU A 64 7.12 9.00 2.63
C LEU A 64 6.42 10.20 3.30
N ASP A 65 5.98 11.21 2.53
CA ASP A 65 5.24 12.34 3.11
C ASP A 65 3.88 11.88 3.66
N GLU A 66 3.69 12.02 4.98
CA GLU A 66 2.45 11.67 5.68
C GLU A 66 1.23 12.46 5.20
N LYS A 67 1.44 13.65 4.61
CA LYS A 67 0.38 14.50 4.05
C LYS A 67 -0.02 14.08 2.63
N LEU A 68 0.73 13.18 2.00
CA LEU A 68 0.45 12.69 0.66
C LEU A 68 -0.64 11.62 0.73
N VAL A 69 -1.89 12.07 0.60
CA VAL A 69 -3.11 11.26 0.53
C VAL A 69 -4.09 11.85 -0.51
N ASP A 70 -5.18 11.14 -0.76
CA ASP A 70 -6.29 11.50 -1.64
C ASP A 70 -5.78 11.92 -3.03
N ALA A 71 -6.30 13.02 -3.59
CA ALA A 71 -6.00 13.46 -4.95
C ALA A 71 -4.50 13.70 -5.19
N LYS A 72 -3.76 14.10 -4.15
CA LYS A 72 -2.31 14.33 -4.26
C LYS A 72 -1.56 13.02 -4.43
N LEU A 73 -1.86 12.01 -3.61
CA LEU A 73 -1.25 10.69 -3.75
C LEU A 73 -1.62 10.06 -5.09
N LEU A 74 -2.89 10.17 -5.49
CA LEU A 74 -3.35 9.67 -6.79
C LEU A 74 -2.58 10.32 -7.95
N SER A 75 -2.41 11.64 -7.94
CA SER A 75 -1.65 12.37 -8.97
C SER A 75 -0.19 11.89 -9.04
N VAL A 76 0.46 11.72 -7.87
CA VAL A 76 1.84 11.20 -7.82
C VAL A 76 1.91 9.76 -8.32
N LEU A 77 0.94 8.89 -8.01
CA LEU A 77 0.90 7.50 -8.50
C LEU A 77 0.73 7.43 -10.02
N ILE A 78 -0.20 8.20 -10.58
CA ILE A 78 -0.43 8.27 -12.03
C ILE A 78 0.86 8.73 -12.72
N SER A 79 1.41 9.85 -12.26
CA SER A 79 2.56 10.45 -12.93
C SER A 79 3.82 9.63 -12.77
N SER A 80 3.99 8.97 -11.62
CA SER A 80 5.12 8.07 -11.41
C SER A 80 5.02 6.80 -12.25
N HIS A 81 3.83 6.30 -12.58
CA HIS A 81 3.69 5.05 -13.34
C HIS A 81 4.38 5.11 -14.71
N GLU A 82 4.10 6.17 -15.47
CA GLU A 82 4.71 6.40 -16.78
C GLU A 82 6.24 6.55 -16.67
N VAL A 83 6.71 7.29 -15.67
CA VAL A 83 8.15 7.50 -15.47
C VAL A 83 8.83 6.22 -15.01
N PHE A 84 8.21 5.47 -14.10
CA PHE A 84 8.79 4.31 -13.45
C PHE A 84 9.00 3.15 -14.43
N ASN A 85 8.24 3.09 -15.52
CA ASN A 85 8.39 2.11 -16.60
C ASN A 85 9.46 2.48 -17.64
N HIS A 86 10.15 3.61 -17.48
CA HIS A 86 11.21 4.02 -18.38
C HIS A 86 12.45 3.09 -18.30
N PRO A 87 12.97 2.54 -19.41
CA PRO A 87 14.09 1.60 -19.40
C PRO A 87 15.36 2.13 -18.73
N ALA A 88 15.67 3.42 -18.89
CA ALA A 88 16.82 4.05 -18.26
C ALA A 88 16.72 4.17 -16.72
N LEU A 89 15.54 3.98 -16.13
CA LEU A 89 15.37 3.90 -14.68
C LEU A 89 15.46 2.47 -14.15
N ALA A 90 15.52 1.45 -15.01
CA ALA A 90 15.41 0.05 -14.61
C ALA A 90 16.39 -0.35 -13.50
N SER A 91 17.67 -0.03 -13.68
CA SER A 91 18.72 -0.33 -12.70
C SER A 91 18.58 0.43 -11.37
N ALA A 92 17.91 1.59 -11.37
CA ALA A 92 17.67 2.38 -10.18
C ALA A 92 16.48 1.84 -9.35
N ARG A 93 15.68 0.92 -9.89
CA ARG A 93 14.53 0.31 -9.18
C ARG A 93 14.94 -0.86 -8.30
N GLY A 94 15.82 -1.75 -8.78
CA GLY A 94 16.17 -3.00 -8.10
C GLY A 94 17.16 -2.86 -6.94
N ALA A 95 18.05 -1.87 -6.95
CA ALA A 95 19.12 -1.78 -5.97
C ALA A 95 18.70 -1.06 -4.67
N GLY A 96 18.18 -1.81 -3.69
CA GLY A 96 18.14 -1.41 -2.27
C GLY A 96 17.25 -0.22 -1.92
N CYS A 97 16.35 0.20 -2.81
CA CYS A 97 15.56 1.41 -2.60
C CYS A 97 14.27 1.20 -1.79
N HIS A 98 13.89 -0.05 -1.50
CA HIS A 98 12.65 -0.43 -0.80
C HIS A 98 11.40 0.31 -1.35
N PHE A 99 11.40 0.60 -2.65
CA PHE A 99 10.38 1.48 -3.22
C PHE A 99 8.99 0.86 -3.20
N SER A 100 8.89 -0.45 -3.47
CA SER A 100 7.63 -1.20 -3.37
C SER A 100 7.04 -1.13 -1.96
N LEU A 101 7.87 -1.26 -0.92
CA LEU A 101 7.45 -1.12 0.48
C LEU A 101 6.94 0.30 0.78
N VAL A 102 7.62 1.33 0.25
CA VAL A 102 7.20 2.72 0.42
C VAL A 102 5.88 3.01 -0.30
N LEU A 103 5.65 2.42 -1.49
CA LEU A 103 4.35 2.49 -2.19
C LEU A 103 3.25 1.82 -1.38
N LEU A 104 3.50 0.61 -0.88
CA LEU A 104 2.59 -0.14 -0.02
C LEU A 104 2.21 0.65 1.23
N SER A 105 3.21 1.27 1.88
CA SER A 105 3.02 2.13 3.05
C SER A 105 2.17 3.36 2.71
N ALA A 106 2.42 4.01 1.56
CA ALA A 106 1.60 5.13 1.10
C ALA A 106 0.13 4.74 0.83
N ALA A 107 -0.09 3.59 0.20
CA ALA A 107 -1.43 3.06 -0.01
C ALA A 107 -2.12 2.67 1.32
N GLN A 108 -1.38 2.11 2.28
CA GLN A 108 -1.92 1.85 3.61
C GLN A 108 -2.36 3.16 4.30
N ARG A 109 -1.54 4.22 4.21
CA ARG A 109 -1.92 5.55 4.72
C ARG A 109 -3.19 6.07 4.04
N GLN A 110 -3.34 5.89 2.73
CA GLN A 110 -4.58 6.24 2.03
C GLN A 110 -5.79 5.54 2.63
N VAL A 111 -5.73 4.22 2.84
CA VAL A 111 -6.84 3.47 3.42
C VAL A 111 -7.20 3.97 4.82
N CYS A 112 -6.19 4.32 5.62
CA CYS A 112 -6.38 4.64 7.04
C CYS A 112 -6.78 6.10 7.29
N SER A 113 -6.25 7.02 6.48
CA SER A 113 -6.32 8.46 6.71
C SER A 113 -6.96 9.23 5.56
N GLY A 114 -7.10 8.62 4.39
CA GLY A 114 -7.76 9.22 3.23
C GLY A 114 -9.23 9.51 3.48
N THR A 115 -9.69 10.59 2.85
CA THR A 115 -11.07 11.07 2.95
C THR A 115 -11.89 10.77 1.70
N ALA A 116 -11.23 10.56 0.56
CA ALA A 116 -11.87 10.25 -0.72
C ALA A 116 -11.96 8.72 -0.93
N GLU A 117 -13.11 8.14 -0.60
CA GLU A 117 -13.35 6.69 -0.75
C GLU A 117 -13.24 6.23 -2.22
N GLU A 118 -13.78 7.02 -3.16
CA GLU A 118 -13.69 6.74 -4.60
C GLU A 118 -12.24 6.69 -5.11
N GLN A 119 -11.37 7.56 -4.59
CA GLN A 119 -9.95 7.59 -4.96
C GLN A 119 -9.15 6.47 -4.31
N THR A 120 -9.64 5.93 -3.18
CA THR A 120 -8.93 4.88 -2.44
C THR A 120 -8.78 3.64 -3.31
N TRP A 121 -9.82 3.25 -4.05
CA TRP A 121 -9.73 2.14 -4.99
C TRP A 121 -8.67 2.40 -6.08
N GLU A 122 -8.70 3.57 -6.70
CA GLU A 122 -7.78 3.88 -7.79
C GLU A 122 -6.32 3.92 -7.33
N ILE A 123 -6.08 4.44 -6.12
CA ILE A 123 -4.78 4.41 -5.45
C ILE A 123 -4.30 2.98 -5.22
N LEU A 124 -5.18 2.08 -4.72
CA LEU A 124 -4.84 0.66 -4.55
C LEU A 124 -4.52 0.01 -5.90
N ARG A 125 -5.35 0.24 -6.91
CA ARG A 125 -5.17 -0.29 -8.27
C ARG A 125 -3.82 0.11 -8.86
N LEU A 126 -3.49 1.40 -8.84
CA LEU A 126 -2.21 1.90 -9.35
C LEU A 126 -1.03 1.38 -8.54
N THR A 127 -1.17 1.31 -7.21
CA THR A 127 -0.14 0.71 -6.34
C THR A 127 0.16 -0.74 -6.74
N PHE A 128 -0.89 -1.52 -7.01
CA PHE A 128 -0.72 -2.88 -7.49
C PHE A 128 -0.06 -2.95 -8.86
N LEU A 129 -0.45 -2.10 -9.81
CA LEU A 129 0.21 -2.05 -11.12
C LEU A 129 1.70 -1.73 -11.01
N HIS A 130 2.08 -0.75 -10.19
CA HIS A 130 3.48 -0.45 -9.91
C HIS A 130 4.23 -1.67 -9.34
N ILE A 131 3.61 -2.38 -8.41
CA ILE A 131 4.19 -3.58 -7.82
C ILE A 131 4.37 -4.69 -8.86
N MET A 132 3.36 -4.92 -9.71
CA MET A 132 3.44 -5.88 -10.81
C MET A 132 4.58 -5.53 -11.77
N ASP A 133 4.73 -4.25 -12.12
CA ASP A 133 5.77 -3.78 -13.02
C ASP A 133 7.17 -3.97 -12.43
N ILE A 134 7.33 -3.74 -11.12
CA ILE A 134 8.59 -4.02 -10.41
C ILE A 134 8.96 -5.50 -10.56
N PHE A 135 8.02 -6.42 -10.35
CA PHE A 135 8.31 -7.86 -10.41
C PHE A 135 8.51 -8.41 -11.81
N THR A 136 7.76 -7.90 -12.78
CA THR A 136 7.85 -8.40 -14.16
C THR A 136 9.14 -7.96 -14.83
N GLN A 137 9.70 -6.81 -14.44
CA GLN A 137 10.88 -6.24 -15.08
C GLN A 137 12.21 -6.62 -14.42
N ASP A 138 12.16 -7.12 -13.19
CA ASP A 138 13.34 -7.57 -12.45
C ASP A 138 13.03 -8.86 -11.67
N PRO A 139 13.01 -10.02 -12.35
CA PRO A 139 12.72 -11.31 -11.70
C PRO A 139 13.77 -11.69 -10.66
N ASP A 140 14.97 -11.08 -10.72
CA ASP A 140 16.08 -11.30 -9.81
C ASP A 140 15.98 -10.52 -8.49
N VAL A 141 14.94 -9.68 -8.32
CA VAL A 141 14.62 -9.00 -7.05
C VAL A 141 14.51 -9.98 -5.88
N PHE A 142 14.17 -11.25 -6.14
CA PHE A 142 14.10 -12.29 -5.12
C PHE A 142 15.31 -13.24 -5.09
N SER A 143 16.22 -13.18 -6.07
CA SER A 143 17.27 -14.18 -6.26
C SER A 143 18.64 -13.79 -5.67
N SER A 144 18.86 -12.51 -5.32
CA SER A 144 20.18 -12.03 -4.87
C SER A 144 20.13 -11.46 -3.45
N ASP A 145 21.03 -11.95 -2.57
CA ASP A 145 21.66 -11.42 -1.34
C ASP A 145 21.01 -10.31 -0.47
N MET A 146 19.77 -9.90 -0.75
CA MET A 146 19.01 -8.99 0.09
C MET A 146 18.76 -9.68 1.43
N ASP A 147 18.69 -8.87 2.48
CA ASP A 147 18.22 -9.29 3.80
C ASP A 147 16.73 -9.70 3.71
N MET A 148 16.51 -10.86 3.08
CA MET A 148 15.23 -11.38 2.62
C MET A 148 14.25 -11.48 3.77
N GLY A 149 14.73 -11.69 5.00
CA GLY A 149 13.86 -11.92 6.14
C GLY A 149 13.01 -10.71 6.53
N MET A 150 13.58 -9.52 6.59
CA MET A 150 12.84 -8.34 7.04
C MET A 150 11.96 -7.78 5.92
N VAL A 151 12.51 -7.72 4.69
CA VAL A 151 11.80 -7.13 3.54
C VAL A 151 10.63 -8.01 3.12
N THR A 152 10.78 -9.33 3.07
CA THR A 152 9.65 -10.21 2.66
C THR A 152 8.51 -10.16 3.67
N ARG A 153 8.79 -10.11 4.98
CA ARG A 153 7.76 -10.06 6.02
C ARG A 153 6.88 -8.81 5.89
N GLU A 154 7.47 -7.62 5.93
CA GLU A 154 6.71 -6.37 5.86
C GLU A 154 6.01 -6.24 4.50
N TYR A 155 6.70 -6.62 3.43
CA TYR A 155 6.19 -6.57 2.08
C TYR A 155 4.91 -7.41 1.90
N TYR A 156 4.96 -8.71 2.20
CA TYR A 156 3.80 -9.59 2.05
C TYR A 156 2.68 -9.17 2.99
N HIS A 157 3.04 -8.75 4.20
CA HIS A 157 2.07 -8.26 5.16
C HIS A 157 1.24 -7.10 4.61
N TYR A 158 1.89 -6.04 4.09
CA TYR A 158 1.16 -4.94 3.47
C TYR A 158 0.41 -5.37 2.21
N LEU A 159 1.00 -6.20 1.37
CA LEU A 159 0.34 -6.66 0.14
C LEU A 159 -0.96 -7.41 0.45
N ILE A 160 -0.95 -8.31 1.44
CA ILE A 160 -2.14 -9.04 1.92
C ILE A 160 -3.19 -8.07 2.48
N LEU A 161 -2.76 -7.11 3.31
CA LEU A 161 -3.66 -6.11 3.89
C LEU A 161 -4.35 -5.26 2.82
N LEU A 162 -3.60 -4.79 1.83
CA LEU A 162 -4.14 -3.97 0.73
C LEU A 162 -5.04 -4.80 -0.18
N ALA A 163 -4.63 -6.03 -0.52
CA ALA A 163 -5.46 -6.94 -1.31
C ALA A 163 -6.80 -7.16 -0.62
N ALA A 164 -6.80 -7.47 0.68
CA ALA A 164 -8.01 -7.63 1.48
C ALA A 164 -8.97 -6.44 1.41
N ARG A 165 -8.45 -5.20 1.37
CA ARG A 165 -9.30 -4.00 1.19
C ARG A 165 -9.81 -3.81 -0.21
N ALA A 166 -9.04 -4.22 -1.20
CA ALA A 166 -9.42 -4.16 -2.60
C ALA A 166 -10.54 -5.17 -2.93
N LEU A 167 -10.69 -6.25 -2.17
CA LEU A 167 -11.71 -7.28 -2.43
C LEU A 167 -13.14 -6.74 -2.45
N ARG A 168 -13.54 -5.96 -1.42
CA ARG A 168 -14.91 -5.43 -1.32
C ARG A 168 -15.29 -4.49 -2.48
N PRO A 169 -14.54 -3.41 -2.78
CA PRO A 169 -14.84 -2.56 -3.92
C PRO A 169 -14.81 -3.36 -5.23
N ALA A 170 -13.83 -4.24 -5.44
CA ALA A 170 -13.77 -5.08 -6.64
C ALA A 170 -14.99 -6.02 -6.78
N ALA A 171 -15.53 -6.53 -5.67
CA ALA A 171 -16.73 -7.37 -5.69
C ALA A 171 -17.99 -6.59 -6.11
N MET A 172 -18.02 -5.28 -5.87
CA MET A 172 -19.12 -4.36 -6.20
C MET A 172 -18.99 -3.74 -7.60
N ASP A 173 -17.86 -3.95 -8.29
CA ASP A 173 -17.48 -3.15 -9.46
C ASP A 173 -17.78 -3.79 -10.83
N THR A 174 -17.53 -2.99 -11.88
CA THR A 174 -17.49 -3.43 -13.28
C THR A 174 -16.26 -4.31 -13.58
N LEU A 175 -16.29 -5.03 -14.70
CA LEU A 175 -15.29 -6.05 -15.08
C LEU A 175 -13.84 -5.52 -15.12
N ASP A 176 -13.60 -4.30 -15.60
CA ASP A 176 -12.22 -3.80 -15.82
C ASP A 176 -11.42 -3.64 -14.52
N ARG A 177 -12.09 -3.35 -13.40
CA ARG A 177 -11.44 -3.17 -12.10
C ARG A 177 -11.08 -4.50 -11.44
N ILE A 178 -11.70 -5.59 -11.87
CA ILE A 178 -11.47 -6.93 -11.35
C ILE A 178 -10.16 -7.53 -11.84
N ASP A 179 -9.67 -7.13 -13.02
CA ASP A 179 -8.46 -7.70 -13.62
C ASP A 179 -7.18 -7.29 -12.86
N SER A 180 -7.11 -6.04 -12.39
CA SER A 180 -5.98 -5.59 -11.56
C SER A 180 -5.89 -6.38 -10.25
N LEU A 181 -7.03 -6.63 -9.60
CA LEU A 181 -7.09 -7.46 -8.40
C LEU A 181 -6.75 -8.93 -8.70
N ASN A 182 -7.21 -9.47 -9.83
CA ASN A 182 -6.89 -10.84 -10.24
C ASN A 182 -5.37 -11.07 -10.29
N ASN A 183 -4.63 -10.14 -10.89
CA ASN A 183 -3.17 -10.26 -11.00
C ASN A 183 -2.49 -10.27 -9.63
N VAL A 184 -2.95 -9.43 -8.70
CA VAL A 184 -2.45 -9.41 -7.31
C VAL A 184 -2.77 -10.72 -6.60
N MET A 185 -3.98 -11.25 -6.79
CA MET A 185 -4.39 -12.53 -6.21
C MET A 185 -3.56 -13.69 -6.77
N ILE A 186 -3.21 -13.66 -8.06
CA ILE A 186 -2.30 -14.62 -8.67
C ILE A 186 -0.92 -14.52 -8.02
N ILE A 187 -0.33 -13.32 -7.89
CA ILE A 187 0.96 -13.13 -7.22
C ILE A 187 0.92 -13.68 -5.79
N LEU A 188 -0.11 -13.33 -5.02
CA LEU A 188 -0.24 -13.77 -3.63
C LEU A 188 -0.38 -15.29 -3.53
N THR A 189 -1.18 -15.91 -4.40
CA THR A 189 -1.40 -17.36 -4.42
C THR A 189 -0.14 -18.11 -4.84
N THR A 190 0.55 -17.66 -5.90
CA THR A 190 1.82 -18.25 -6.34
C THR A 190 2.89 -18.08 -5.28
N SER A 191 2.98 -16.90 -4.64
CA SER A 191 3.93 -16.67 -3.55
C SER A 191 3.65 -17.58 -2.35
N ALA A 192 2.38 -17.75 -1.97
CA ALA A 192 1.99 -18.65 -0.90
C ALA A 192 2.37 -20.11 -1.22
N GLN A 193 2.19 -20.54 -2.47
CA GLN A 193 2.61 -21.86 -2.91
C GLN A 193 4.13 -22.03 -2.77
N LEU A 194 4.92 -21.09 -3.30
CA LEU A 194 6.39 -21.13 -3.20
C LEU A 194 6.86 -21.18 -1.75
N ILE A 195 6.30 -20.33 -0.87
CA ILE A 195 6.65 -20.26 0.55
C ILE A 195 6.29 -21.55 1.30
N THR A 196 5.21 -22.23 0.91
CA THR A 196 4.74 -23.43 1.61
C THR A 196 5.35 -24.72 1.09
N GLU A 197 5.71 -24.78 -0.18
CA GLU A 197 6.29 -25.98 -0.82
C GLU A 197 7.82 -26.01 -0.76
N ASP A 198 8.49 -24.86 -0.62
CA ASP A 198 9.95 -24.79 -0.54
C ASP A 198 10.48 -25.18 0.86
N PRO A 199 11.17 -26.33 1.01
CA PRO A 199 11.73 -26.76 2.29
C PRO A 199 12.93 -25.91 2.72
N GLU A 200 13.56 -25.16 1.82
CA GLU A 200 14.67 -24.24 2.13
C GLU A 200 14.16 -22.87 2.61
N PHE A 201 12.86 -22.59 2.48
CA PHE A 201 12.29 -21.33 2.93
C PHE A 201 12.36 -21.22 4.47
N PRO A 202 12.89 -20.10 5.02
CA PRO A 202 13.11 -19.99 6.46
C PRO A 202 11.81 -20.20 7.28
N PRO A 203 11.78 -21.15 8.24
CA PRO A 203 10.57 -21.50 8.98
C PRO A 203 9.94 -20.31 9.73
N GLU A 204 10.76 -19.42 10.28
CA GLU A 204 10.32 -18.21 10.97
C GLU A 204 9.59 -17.23 10.04
N LEU A 205 10.02 -17.13 8.77
CA LEU A 205 9.37 -16.28 7.78
C LEU A 205 8.06 -16.91 7.29
N ASN A 206 8.03 -18.23 7.09
CA ASN A 206 6.80 -18.96 6.77
C ASN A 206 5.76 -18.76 7.89
N LEU A 207 6.18 -18.92 9.15
CA LEU A 207 5.31 -18.67 10.31
C LEU A 207 4.81 -17.23 10.36
N ALA A 208 5.69 -16.24 10.15
CA ALA A 208 5.32 -14.83 10.12
C ALA A 208 4.31 -14.53 8.99
N PHE A 209 4.58 -15.04 7.78
CA PHE A 209 3.69 -14.93 6.63
C PHE A 209 2.30 -15.52 6.94
N ARG A 210 2.24 -16.76 7.41
CA ARG A 210 0.97 -17.41 7.78
C ARG A 210 0.23 -16.65 8.87
N THR A 211 0.95 -16.15 9.88
CA THR A 211 0.37 -15.32 10.94
C THR A 211 -0.30 -14.07 10.36
N SER A 212 0.38 -13.35 9.47
CA SER A 212 -0.20 -12.19 8.77
C SER A 212 -1.40 -12.57 7.90
N VAL A 213 -1.36 -13.71 7.20
CA VAL A 213 -2.52 -14.20 6.45
C VAL A 213 -3.69 -14.45 7.38
N HIS A 214 -3.53 -15.23 8.45
CA HIS A 214 -4.62 -15.57 9.38
C HIS A 214 -5.27 -14.33 10.02
N GLN A 215 -4.48 -13.30 10.34
CA GLN A 215 -4.97 -12.05 10.93
C GLN A 215 -5.91 -11.28 10.00
N VAL A 216 -5.61 -11.28 8.70
CA VAL A 216 -6.32 -10.47 7.71
C VAL A 216 -7.42 -11.27 7.01
N TRP A 217 -7.15 -12.56 6.75
CA TRP A 217 -7.95 -13.41 5.88
C TRP A 217 -9.38 -13.56 6.37
N ASN A 218 -9.57 -13.92 7.64
CA ASN A 218 -10.90 -14.17 8.21
C ASN A 218 -11.79 -12.93 8.16
N ARG A 219 -11.27 -11.78 8.59
CA ARG A 219 -12.02 -10.51 8.57
C ARG A 219 -12.47 -10.13 7.17
N ALA A 220 -11.57 -10.26 6.20
CA ALA A 220 -11.87 -9.95 4.81
C ALA A 220 -12.89 -10.94 4.23
N HIS A 221 -12.75 -12.23 4.54
CA HIS A 221 -13.67 -13.29 4.14
C HIS A 221 -15.08 -13.05 4.68
N ASP A 222 -15.22 -12.82 5.99
CA ASP A 222 -16.51 -12.54 6.63
C ASP A 222 -17.16 -11.29 6.05
N GLY A 223 -16.37 -10.23 5.86
CA GLY A 223 -16.81 -8.98 5.25
C GLY A 223 -17.35 -9.17 3.83
N LEU A 224 -16.69 -9.99 3.01
CA LEU A 224 -17.16 -10.36 1.67
C LEU A 224 -18.40 -11.26 1.71
N ALA A 225 -18.38 -12.26 2.59
CA ALA A 225 -19.45 -13.23 2.75
C ALA A 225 -20.76 -12.56 3.20
N ALA A 226 -20.70 -11.47 3.95
CA ALA A 226 -21.85 -10.70 4.40
C ALA A 226 -22.53 -9.87 3.29
N ILE A 227 -21.84 -9.52 2.20
CA ILE A 227 -22.39 -8.67 1.13
C ILE A 227 -23.43 -9.46 0.32
N SER A 228 -24.58 -8.86 -0.03
CA SER A 228 -25.57 -9.57 -0.84
C SER A 228 -25.12 -9.74 -2.29
N ARG A 229 -25.65 -10.75 -3.00
CA ARG A 229 -25.34 -10.95 -4.43
C ARG A 229 -25.82 -9.79 -5.31
N ALA A 230 -26.88 -9.08 -4.89
CA ALA A 230 -27.41 -7.92 -5.60
C ALA A 230 -26.45 -6.71 -5.52
N GLU A 231 -25.80 -6.53 -4.36
CA GLU A 231 -24.82 -5.44 -4.15
C GLU A 231 -23.45 -5.74 -4.78
N ALA A 232 -23.09 -7.02 -4.89
CA ALA A 232 -21.79 -7.46 -5.38
C ALA A 232 -21.92 -8.57 -6.43
N PRO A 233 -22.16 -8.22 -7.71
CA PRO A 233 -22.33 -9.19 -8.80
C PRO A 233 -21.13 -10.14 -8.97
N GLN A 234 -19.95 -9.67 -8.56
CA GLN A 234 -18.66 -10.32 -8.76
C GLN A 234 -18.15 -11.00 -7.48
N LYS A 235 -18.95 -10.97 -6.40
CA LYS A 235 -18.64 -11.57 -5.10
C LYS A 235 -18.12 -12.99 -5.20
N TRP A 236 -18.76 -13.84 -6.00
CA TRP A 236 -18.40 -15.26 -6.08
C TRP A 236 -16.98 -15.46 -6.62
N LYS A 237 -16.55 -14.64 -7.59
CA LYS A 237 -15.23 -14.71 -8.20
C LYS A 237 -14.16 -14.25 -7.21
N VAL A 238 -14.39 -13.10 -6.58
CA VAL A 238 -13.49 -12.54 -5.55
C VAL A 238 -13.38 -13.46 -4.33
N LEU A 239 -14.50 -14.03 -3.87
CA LEU A 239 -14.51 -14.98 -2.76
C LEU A 239 -13.77 -16.28 -3.10
N LYS A 240 -13.89 -16.76 -4.35
CA LYS A 240 -13.11 -17.91 -4.82
C LYS A 240 -11.62 -17.61 -4.74
N TRP A 241 -11.15 -16.50 -5.31
CA TRP A 241 -9.73 -16.13 -5.24
C TRP A 241 -9.21 -16.01 -3.81
N TRP A 242 -9.98 -15.38 -2.93
CA TRP A 242 -9.58 -15.23 -1.53
C TRP A 242 -9.52 -16.58 -0.80
N ARG A 243 -10.44 -17.50 -1.08
CA ARG A 243 -10.42 -18.88 -0.55
C ARG A 243 -9.25 -19.70 -1.10
N ASP A 244 -8.98 -19.61 -2.40
CA ASP A 244 -7.86 -20.30 -3.03
C ASP A 244 -6.54 -19.83 -2.38
N PHE A 245 -6.35 -18.52 -2.22
CA PHE A 245 -5.20 -17.96 -1.51
C PHE A 245 -5.09 -18.45 -0.06
N GLY A 246 -6.20 -18.42 0.71
CA GLY A 246 -6.22 -18.90 2.09
C GLY A 246 -5.87 -20.38 2.20
N SER A 247 -6.41 -21.21 1.32
CA SER A 247 -6.11 -22.65 1.27
C SER A 247 -4.63 -22.91 1.01
N GLN A 248 -4.00 -22.15 0.10
CA GLN A 248 -2.55 -22.28 -0.15
C GLN A 248 -1.70 -21.85 1.06
N CYS A 249 -2.23 -20.97 1.90
CA CYS A 249 -1.56 -20.57 3.14
C CYS A 249 -1.82 -21.55 4.31
N GLY A 250 -2.59 -22.63 4.09
CA GLY A 250 -2.99 -23.56 5.14
C GLY A 250 -4.05 -23.01 6.09
N VAL A 251 -4.85 -22.02 5.66
CA VAL A 251 -5.98 -21.53 6.44
C VAL A 251 -7.09 -22.57 6.43
N ASP A 252 -7.52 -23.00 7.62
CA ASP A 252 -8.73 -23.80 7.78
C ASP A 252 -9.95 -22.93 7.48
N LEU A 253 -10.60 -23.19 6.34
CA LEU A 253 -11.74 -22.43 5.85
C LEU A 253 -13.03 -22.69 6.64
N ASP A 254 -13.07 -23.78 7.41
CA ASP A 254 -14.23 -24.23 8.17
C ASP A 254 -14.09 -23.92 9.67
N ALA A 255 -12.88 -23.64 10.14
CA ALA A 255 -12.64 -23.23 11.52
C ALA A 255 -13.31 -21.88 11.82
N PRO A 256 -14.05 -21.75 12.95
CA PRO A 256 -14.57 -20.46 13.36
C PRO A 256 -13.41 -19.52 13.69
N TYR A 257 -13.40 -18.34 13.06
CA TYR A 257 -12.43 -17.30 13.40
C TYR A 257 -12.67 -16.82 14.83
N VAL A 258 -11.66 -17.00 15.67
CA VAL A 258 -11.58 -16.36 16.98
C VAL A 258 -10.66 -15.16 16.83
N PRO A 259 -11.18 -13.91 16.78
CA PRO A 259 -10.33 -12.75 16.75
C PRO A 259 -9.39 -12.80 17.95
N PRO A 260 -8.11 -12.43 17.80
CA PRO A 260 -7.25 -12.23 18.95
C PRO A 260 -7.97 -11.26 19.88
N THR A 261 -8.40 -11.74 21.05
CA THR A 261 -8.82 -10.84 22.11
C THR A 261 -7.57 -10.05 22.47
N PRO A 262 -7.49 -8.74 22.17
CA PRO A 262 -6.41 -7.95 22.74
C PRO A 262 -6.47 -8.19 24.24
N ALA A 263 -5.33 -8.43 24.89
CA ALA A 263 -5.31 -8.66 26.32
C ALA A 263 -6.05 -7.50 26.99
N VAL A 264 -7.31 -7.71 27.37
CA VAL A 264 -8.15 -6.72 28.04
C VAL A 264 -7.73 -6.73 29.51
N GLY A 265 -6.44 -6.55 29.73
CA GLY A 265 -5.90 -6.14 31.02
C GLY A 265 -5.98 -4.63 31.12
N ASP A 266 -5.70 -4.10 32.31
CA ASP A 266 -5.63 -2.65 32.51
C ASP A 266 -4.45 -1.97 31.79
N GLU A 267 -3.67 -2.72 31.02
CA GLU A 267 -2.53 -2.23 30.27
C GLU A 267 -2.94 -1.18 29.23
N ALA A 268 -2.21 -0.07 29.21
CA ALA A 268 -2.40 0.97 28.22
C ALA A 268 -1.98 0.46 26.84
N TRP A 269 -2.75 0.78 25.80
CA TRP A 269 -2.41 0.45 24.42
C TRP A 269 -1.04 1.05 24.09
N THR A 270 -0.08 0.20 23.78
CA THR A 270 1.27 0.65 23.42
C THR A 270 1.28 1.04 21.94
N LYS A 271 2.32 1.78 21.53
CA LYS A 271 2.49 2.19 20.13
C LYS A 271 2.61 1.01 19.16
N ASP A 272 2.96 -0.17 19.68
CA ASP A 272 3.13 -1.38 18.89
C ASP A 272 1.81 -2.14 18.64
N MET A 273 0.72 -1.79 19.35
CA MET A 273 -0.59 -2.45 19.22
C MET A 273 -1.48 -1.88 18.10
N GLY A 274 -1.01 -0.87 17.37
CA GLY A 274 -1.72 -0.34 16.21
C GLY A 274 -2.97 0.48 16.51
N CYS A 275 -3.86 0.57 15.53
CA CYS A 275 -5.15 1.24 15.64
C CYS A 275 -6.11 0.42 16.50
N ALA A 276 -6.83 1.04 17.43
CA ALA A 276 -7.80 0.34 18.27
C ALA A 276 -9.11 0.00 17.55
N TRP A 277 -9.37 0.64 16.39
CA TRP A 277 -10.55 0.34 15.59
C TRP A 277 -10.40 -1.03 14.91
N ARG A 278 -11.22 -2.01 15.30
CA ARG A 278 -11.11 -3.42 14.83
C ARG A 278 -11.23 -3.59 13.32
N GLU A 279 -12.00 -2.71 12.67
CA GLU A 279 -12.15 -2.69 11.22
C GLU A 279 -11.11 -1.79 10.54
N CYS A 280 -10.06 -1.36 11.23
CA CYS A 280 -8.90 -0.70 10.63
C CYS A 280 -7.89 -1.74 10.15
N LEU A 281 -7.18 -1.47 9.06
CA LEU A 281 -6.09 -2.33 8.62
C LEU A 281 -4.95 -2.42 9.62
N CYS A 282 -4.70 -1.34 10.37
CA CYS A 282 -3.63 -1.30 11.35
C CYS A 282 -4.07 -1.88 12.71
N PHE A 283 -5.18 -2.64 12.79
CA PHE A 283 -5.63 -3.19 14.06
C PHE A 283 -4.73 -4.33 14.53
N GLY A 284 -4.17 -4.18 15.74
CA GLY A 284 -3.27 -5.17 16.34
C GLY A 284 -1.86 -5.15 15.75
N GLU A 285 -1.55 -4.17 14.90
CA GLU A 285 -0.31 -4.10 14.13
C GLU A 285 0.23 -2.69 14.12
N ARG A 286 1.54 -2.55 14.31
CA ARG A 286 2.21 -1.26 14.26
C ARG A 286 2.18 -0.69 12.83
N PRO A 287 1.53 0.45 12.58
CA PRO A 287 1.59 1.09 11.29
C PRO A 287 2.87 1.91 11.13
N ASP A 288 3.23 2.14 9.86
CA ASP A 288 4.33 3.02 9.46
C ASP A 288 4.02 4.52 9.60
N HIS A 289 2.83 4.88 10.07
CA HIS A 289 2.39 6.25 10.21
C HIS A 289 2.05 6.60 11.66
N ALA A 290 2.14 7.87 11.99
CA ALA A 290 1.87 8.36 13.33
C ALA A 290 0.42 8.06 13.78
N LEU A 291 0.30 7.38 14.92
CA LEU A 291 -0.96 7.13 15.59
C LEU A 291 -1.34 8.27 16.55
N ARG A 292 -2.64 8.51 16.70
CA ARG A 292 -3.21 9.55 17.56
C ARG A 292 -3.85 8.92 18.80
N LYS A 293 -3.49 9.41 19.98
CA LYS A 293 -4.13 9.01 21.23
C LYS A 293 -5.56 9.53 21.30
N CYS A 294 -6.46 8.75 21.90
CA CYS A 294 -7.77 9.25 22.30
C CYS A 294 -7.60 10.40 23.31
N LYS A 295 -8.02 11.62 22.95
CA LYS A 295 -7.85 12.82 23.80
C LYS A 295 -8.54 12.74 25.18
N ARG A 296 -9.44 11.78 25.40
CA ARG A 296 -10.19 11.65 26.65
C ARG A 296 -9.55 10.66 27.63
N CYS A 297 -9.23 9.47 27.15
CA CYS A 297 -8.68 8.41 28.00
C CYS A 297 -7.17 8.22 27.82
N GLU A 298 -6.60 8.66 26.70
CA GLU A 298 -5.21 8.45 26.30
C GLU A 298 -4.74 6.98 26.27
N ARG A 299 -5.65 6.04 26.50
CA ARG A 299 -5.39 4.60 26.60
C ARG A 299 -5.36 3.87 25.28
N VAL A 300 -5.91 4.43 24.20
CA VAL A 300 -6.00 3.80 22.88
C VAL A 300 -5.49 4.72 21.78
N LEU A 301 -5.04 4.12 20.68
CA LEU A 301 -4.43 4.79 19.53
C LEU A 301 -5.27 4.61 18.26
N TYR A 302 -5.28 5.61 17.39
CA TYR A 302 -6.01 5.58 16.11
C TYR A 302 -5.19 6.17 14.98
N CYS A 303 -5.28 5.59 13.78
CA CYS A 303 -4.67 6.17 12.58
C CYS A 303 -5.18 7.58 12.29
N SER A 304 -6.49 7.78 12.45
CA SER A 304 -7.18 9.00 12.04
C SER A 304 -8.42 9.28 12.90
N LYS A 305 -8.95 10.49 12.78
CA LYS A 305 -10.24 10.86 13.39
C LYS A 305 -11.38 9.98 12.87
N LYS A 306 -11.29 9.52 11.62
CA LYS A 306 -12.23 8.57 11.01
C LYS A 306 -12.27 7.26 11.80
N CYS A 307 -11.12 6.62 12.02
CA CYS A 307 -11.03 5.40 12.83
C CYS A 307 -11.55 5.61 14.26
N GLN A 308 -11.17 6.71 14.92
CA GLN A 308 -11.68 7.03 16.26
C GLN A 308 -13.21 7.18 16.29
N THR A 309 -13.80 7.81 15.28
CA THR A 309 -15.25 8.03 15.20
C THR A 309 -16.00 6.72 14.94
N GLN A 310 -15.46 5.86 14.08
CA GLN A 310 -16.01 4.54 13.82
C GLN A 310 -15.94 3.67 15.08
N ASP A 311 -14.80 3.62 15.76
CA ASP A 311 -14.65 2.88 17.02
C ASP A 311 -15.53 3.42 18.15
N TRP A 312 -15.73 4.74 18.19
CA TRP A 312 -16.66 5.36 19.13
C TRP A 312 -18.12 4.93 18.90
N ASN A 313 -18.55 4.88 17.65
CA ASN A 313 -19.94 4.63 17.27
C ASN A 313 -20.27 3.13 17.19
N GLN A 314 -19.31 2.32 16.72
CA GLN A 314 -19.52 0.92 16.34
C GLN A 314 -18.64 -0.04 17.14
N GLY A 315 -17.43 0.38 17.52
CA GLY A 315 -16.44 -0.47 18.21
C GLY A 315 -16.56 -0.52 19.73
N GLY A 316 -17.50 0.25 20.29
CA GLY A 316 -17.79 0.25 21.71
C GLY A 316 -16.80 1.04 22.57
N HIS A 317 -15.91 1.83 21.96
CA HIS A 317 -15.00 2.69 22.75
C HIS A 317 -15.78 3.65 23.67
N LYS A 318 -16.96 4.10 23.24
CA LYS A 318 -17.84 4.97 24.03
C LYS A 318 -18.18 4.41 25.41
N GLN A 319 -18.36 3.09 25.57
CA GLN A 319 -18.72 2.51 26.87
C GLN A 319 -17.53 2.38 27.82
N VAL A 320 -16.31 2.26 27.28
CA VAL A 320 -15.09 2.01 28.07
C VAL A 320 -14.22 3.26 28.25
N CYS A 321 -14.47 4.34 27.50
CA CYS A 321 -13.68 5.56 27.53
C CYS A 321 -13.89 6.34 28.85
N ARG A 322 -12.94 6.19 29.79
CA ARG A 322 -12.89 6.93 31.06
C ARG A 322 -11.89 8.08 30.99
N ARG A 323 -12.20 9.20 31.64
CA ARG A 323 -11.28 10.35 31.69
C ARG A 323 -10.07 9.96 32.54
N VAL A 324 -8.87 10.29 32.07
CA VAL A 324 -7.66 10.20 32.92
C VAL A 324 -7.88 11.12 34.12
N ALA A 325 -7.72 10.61 35.34
CA ALA A 325 -7.75 11.48 36.51
C ALA A 325 -6.59 12.48 36.37
N SER A 326 -6.93 13.76 36.26
CA SER A 326 -5.98 14.88 36.21
C SER A 326 -5.32 15.12 37.55
#